data_AF-A0AAV5SS94-F1
#
_entry.id   AF-A0AAV5SS94-F1
#
_cell.length_a   1.000
_cell.length_b   1.000
_cell.length_c   1.000
_cell.angle_alpha   90.00
_cell.angle_beta   90.00
_cell.angle_gamma   90.00
#
_symmetry.space_group_name_H-M   'P 1'
#
loop_
_entity.id
_entity.type
_entity.pdbx_description
1 polymer ?
#
loop_
_entity_poly.entity_id
_entity_poly.type
_entity_poly.pdbx_seq_one_letter_code
_entity_poly.pdbx_strand_id
1 'polypeptide(L)'
;LPTLFNLSMICLLLFALFVRLSCKLITVETSRGSVQGFDHDFGNDSNQRFYGYGQVFLGIPYAKAPLGERRFTLPDDICQYNERGKVHNATYYRPRCWQTQDVLTPAVDMDEDCLYLNVMTPNITGTYPVMVFIHGGTFTTGGADIYHWKGAVRNLVSRGVVVVTIQYRLAVIGFFTTFTETFPPNRGLYDIQSTCLHSRLQMFFESCAHFRITIFGQSAGGTSVSDLSLSPLARGLFHQTIQTSGSSIQEIETIDDPRGSIHQARAEQICPIDSTDWGSLDKDQAILNCFLRATPEEIVAFDTDNLSWNVAIDGAFLPDYPENLA
;
A
#
# COMPACT_ATOMS: atom_id res chain seq x y z
N LEU A 1 11.49 53.84 -35.47
CA LEU A 1 10.57 53.41 -34.39
C LEU A 1 9.71 52.22 -34.85
N PRO A 2 10.25 50.99 -34.86
CA PRO A 2 9.40 49.82 -34.57
C PRO A 2 10.18 48.70 -33.86
N THR A 3 10.42 48.81 -32.56
CA THR A 3 11.06 47.71 -31.78
C THR A 3 10.46 47.51 -30.38
N LEU A 4 9.56 48.40 -29.93
CA LEU A 4 9.00 48.33 -28.58
C LEU A 4 7.69 47.53 -28.46
N PHE A 5 7.04 47.18 -29.58
CA PHE A 5 5.75 46.46 -29.55
C PHE A 5 5.86 44.94 -29.36
N ASN A 6 7.05 44.34 -29.47
CA ASN A 6 7.21 42.88 -29.38
C ASN A 6 7.50 42.36 -27.96
N LEU A 7 8.17 43.13 -27.09
CA LEU A 7 8.49 42.64 -25.72
C LEU A 7 7.24 42.54 -24.83
N SER A 8 6.30 43.47 -24.95
CA SER A 8 5.06 43.45 -24.17
C SER A 8 4.18 42.23 -24.50
N MET A 9 4.09 41.88 -25.80
CA MET A 9 3.32 40.73 -26.26
C MET A 9 3.97 39.40 -25.86
N ILE A 10 5.31 39.32 -25.86
CA ILE A 10 6.07 38.15 -25.37
C ILE A 10 5.94 38.01 -23.85
N CYS A 11 5.99 39.10 -23.08
CA CYS A 11 5.73 39.06 -21.63
C CYS A 11 4.29 38.63 -21.31
N LEU A 12 3.29 39.11 -22.06
CA LEU A 12 1.89 38.68 -21.90
C LEU A 12 1.69 37.22 -22.28
N LEU A 13 2.38 36.71 -23.31
CA LEU A 13 2.37 35.28 -23.68
C LEU A 13 3.08 34.41 -22.64
N LEU A 14 4.20 34.87 -22.07
CA LEU A 14 4.89 34.19 -20.97
C LEU A 14 4.05 34.21 -19.68
N PHE A 15 3.37 35.31 -19.38
CA PHE A 15 2.45 35.41 -18.24
C PHE A 15 1.20 34.54 -18.45
N ALA A 16 0.66 34.47 -19.68
CA ALA A 16 -0.44 33.58 -20.04
C ALA A 16 -0.03 32.09 -20.04
N LEU A 17 1.24 31.77 -20.34
CA LEU A 17 1.80 30.43 -20.15
C LEU A 17 1.98 30.08 -18.66
N PHE A 18 2.35 31.05 -17.82
CA PHE A 18 2.47 30.85 -16.37
C PHE A 18 1.10 30.72 -15.66
N VAL A 19 0.01 31.20 -16.27
CA VAL A 19 -1.34 31.16 -15.68
C VAL A 19 -2.03 29.78 -15.81
N ARG A 20 -1.43 28.78 -16.47
CA ARG A 20 -2.11 27.48 -16.72
C ARG A 20 -1.52 26.22 -16.06
N LEU A 21 -0.67 26.33 -15.04
CA LEU A 21 -0.40 25.20 -14.13
C LEU A 21 -0.24 25.70 -12.68
N SER A 22 -1.31 26.23 -12.10
CA SER A 22 -1.36 26.42 -10.64
C SER A 22 -1.90 25.15 -10.02
N CYS A 23 -0.98 24.29 -9.56
CA CYS A 23 -1.27 23.22 -8.62
C CYS A 23 -1.65 23.91 -7.29
N LYS A 24 -2.92 23.90 -6.91
CA LYS A 24 -3.38 24.52 -5.66
C LYS A 24 -3.35 23.49 -4.56
N LEU A 25 -2.82 23.88 -3.41
CA LEU A 25 -2.88 23.05 -2.21
C LEU A 25 -4.32 22.93 -1.74
N ILE A 26 -4.70 21.71 -1.37
CA ILE A 26 -6.03 21.39 -0.83
C ILE A 26 -5.83 20.78 0.55
N THR A 27 -6.48 21.35 1.56
CA THR A 27 -6.47 20.80 2.91
C THR A 27 -7.85 20.21 3.22
N VAL A 28 -7.86 18.99 3.75
CA VAL A 28 -9.06 18.25 4.18
C VAL A 28 -8.96 18.01 5.67
N GLU A 29 -9.99 18.38 6.42
CA GLU A 29 -10.10 18.06 7.83
C GLU A 29 -10.63 16.64 7.99
N THR A 30 -9.91 15.82 8.75
CA THR A 30 -10.31 14.45 9.07
C THR A 30 -10.38 14.29 10.58
N SER A 31 -11.04 13.24 11.10
CA SER A 31 -11.04 12.98 12.54
C SER A 31 -9.66 12.61 13.13
N ARG A 32 -8.64 12.38 12.28
CA ARG A 32 -7.23 12.14 12.66
C ARG A 32 -6.33 13.36 12.52
N GLY A 33 -6.88 14.49 12.09
CA GLY A 33 -6.15 15.72 11.80
C GLY A 33 -6.21 16.10 10.32
N SER A 34 -5.80 17.32 10.04
CA SER A 34 -5.85 17.90 8.69
C SER A 34 -4.81 17.28 7.77
N VAL A 35 -5.17 17.03 6.52
CA VAL A 35 -4.25 16.51 5.49
C VAL A 35 -4.24 17.44 4.29
N GLN A 36 -3.03 17.79 3.84
CA GLN A 36 -2.81 18.65 2.70
C GLN A 36 -2.35 17.86 1.48
N GLY A 37 -3.16 17.85 0.43
CA GLY A 37 -2.81 17.40 -0.91
C GLY A 37 -2.78 18.57 -1.88
N PHE A 38 -3.06 18.29 -3.14
CA PHE A 38 -3.09 19.29 -4.21
C PHE A 38 -4.08 18.93 -5.31
N ASP A 39 -4.53 19.91 -6.09
CA ASP A 39 -5.21 19.64 -7.37
C ASP A 39 -4.26 19.71 -8.56
N HIS A 40 -4.66 19.05 -9.64
CA HIS A 40 -4.00 19.17 -10.92
C HIS A 40 -5.00 19.08 -12.06
N ASP A 41 -4.92 20.06 -12.98
CA ASP A 41 -5.67 20.10 -14.23
C ASP A 41 -4.73 19.85 -15.41
N PHE A 42 -4.89 18.73 -16.12
CA PHE A 42 -4.16 18.43 -17.36
C PHE A 42 -4.86 18.99 -18.61
N GLY A 43 -6.02 19.64 -18.45
CA GLY A 43 -6.89 20.06 -19.53
C GLY A 43 -7.70 18.91 -20.14
N ASN A 44 -8.53 19.24 -21.13
CA ASN A 44 -9.51 18.30 -21.70
C ASN A 44 -9.08 17.68 -23.04
N ASP A 45 -7.84 17.92 -23.49
CA ASP A 45 -7.35 17.37 -24.76
C ASP A 45 -6.96 15.89 -24.60
N SER A 46 -7.88 15.01 -24.99
CA SER A 46 -7.68 13.55 -24.91
C SER A 46 -6.53 13.02 -25.77
N ASN A 47 -5.97 13.83 -26.70
CA ASN A 47 -4.79 13.45 -27.48
C ASN A 47 -3.49 13.60 -26.68
N GLN A 48 -3.50 14.33 -25.57
CA GLN A 48 -2.34 14.45 -24.69
C GLN A 48 -2.11 13.16 -23.90
N ARG A 49 -0.85 12.92 -23.53
CA ARG A 49 -0.46 11.75 -22.71
C ARG A 49 -1.25 11.69 -21.40
N PHE A 50 -1.49 12.83 -20.78
CA PHE A 50 -2.36 12.99 -19.61
C PHE A 50 -3.38 14.08 -19.89
N TYR A 51 -4.63 13.86 -19.47
CA TYR A 51 -5.74 14.80 -19.56
C TYR A 51 -6.67 14.57 -18.36
N GLY A 52 -7.57 15.52 -18.09
CA GLY A 52 -8.51 15.50 -16.99
C GLY A 52 -8.03 16.27 -15.76
N TYR A 53 -8.91 16.33 -14.77
CA TYR A 53 -8.70 17.01 -13.50
C TYR A 53 -8.80 16.00 -12.35
N GLY A 54 -8.03 16.22 -11.28
CA GLY A 54 -8.17 15.47 -10.04
C GLY A 54 -7.54 16.17 -8.85
N GLN A 55 -8.06 15.87 -7.66
CA GLN A 55 -7.47 16.21 -6.38
C GLN A 55 -6.71 14.99 -5.85
N VAL A 56 -5.51 15.22 -5.35
CA VAL A 56 -4.50 14.19 -5.15
C VAL A 56 -3.88 14.34 -3.76
N PHE A 57 -3.86 13.24 -3.02
CA PHE A 57 -3.24 13.12 -1.71
C PHE A 57 -2.32 11.89 -1.75
N LEU A 58 -1.03 12.10 -1.59
CA LEU A 58 0.00 11.06 -1.68
C LEU A 58 0.62 10.88 -0.29
N GLY A 59 0.67 9.65 0.22
CA GLY A 59 1.38 9.39 1.47
C GLY A 59 0.59 9.70 2.74
N ILE A 60 -0.67 9.27 2.81
CA ILE A 60 -1.51 9.32 4.02
C ILE A 60 -1.24 8.07 4.86
N PRO A 61 -0.77 8.17 6.12
CA PRO A 61 -0.53 6.99 6.95
C PRO A 61 -1.85 6.33 7.33
N TYR A 62 -1.95 5.01 7.25
CA TYR A 62 -3.16 4.27 7.64
C TYR A 62 -2.98 3.43 8.90
N ALA A 63 -1.73 3.13 9.28
CA ALA A 63 -1.33 2.44 10.50
C ALA A 63 -0.13 3.15 11.13
N LYS A 64 0.23 2.80 12.37
CA LYS A 64 1.49 3.27 12.95
C LYS A 64 2.68 2.68 12.20
N ALA A 65 3.77 3.45 12.12
CA ALA A 65 5.02 2.98 11.54
C ALA A 65 5.48 1.67 12.25
N PRO A 66 5.73 0.58 11.50
CA PRO A 66 6.15 -0.71 12.03
C PRO A 66 7.65 -0.70 12.34
N LEU A 67 8.07 0.19 13.23
CA LEU A 67 9.47 0.39 13.61
C LEU A 67 9.79 -0.26 14.95
N GLY A 68 11.04 -0.69 15.12
CA GLY A 68 11.53 -1.26 16.38
C GLY A 68 10.71 -2.48 16.81
N GLU A 69 10.18 -2.46 18.03
CA GLU A 69 9.36 -3.55 18.57
C GLU A 69 8.10 -3.85 17.73
N ARG A 70 7.63 -2.90 16.89
CA ARG A 70 6.47 -3.12 16.00
C ARG A 70 6.81 -3.81 14.68
N ARG A 71 8.10 -3.94 14.33
CA ARG A 71 8.58 -4.42 13.02
C ARG A 71 7.89 -5.71 12.56
N PHE A 72 7.78 -6.69 13.46
CA PHE A 72 7.21 -8.01 13.17
C PHE A 72 5.86 -8.24 13.87
N THR A 73 5.17 -7.18 14.28
CA THR A 73 3.83 -7.29 14.89
C THR A 73 2.73 -6.99 13.85
N LEU A 74 1.48 -7.32 14.19
CA LEU A 74 0.32 -6.87 13.40
C LEU A 74 0.25 -5.32 13.37
N PRO A 75 -0.33 -4.71 12.31
CA PRO A 75 -0.43 -3.26 12.21
C PRO A 75 -1.29 -2.66 13.32
N ASP A 76 -0.74 -1.66 13.98
CA ASP A 76 -1.45 -0.85 14.97
C ASP A 76 -2.26 0.27 14.32
N ASP A 77 -3.43 0.55 14.88
CA ASP A 77 -4.20 1.74 14.52
C ASP A 77 -3.44 3.04 14.85
N ILE A 78 -3.44 3.98 13.92
CA ILE A 78 -3.00 5.36 14.12
C ILE A 78 -4.19 6.25 14.55
N CYS A 79 -4.14 6.78 15.76
CA CYS A 79 -5.21 7.63 16.29
C CYS A 79 -5.16 9.10 15.80
N GLN A 80 -3.98 9.59 15.37
CA GLN A 80 -3.77 10.95 14.85
C GLN A 80 -2.57 10.95 13.87
N TYR A 81 -2.63 11.75 12.80
CA TYR A 81 -1.56 11.80 11.79
C TYR A 81 -0.30 12.55 12.27
N ASN A 82 -0.47 13.53 13.15
CA ASN A 82 0.61 14.32 13.73
C ASN A 82 0.32 14.63 15.20
N GLU A 83 1.27 15.31 15.86
CA GLU A 83 0.98 16.10 17.05
C GLU A 83 -0.21 17.04 16.80
N ARG A 84 -1.06 17.25 17.82
CA ARG A 84 -2.29 18.04 17.69
C ARG A 84 -2.01 19.42 17.08
N GLY A 85 -2.65 19.70 15.94
CA GLY A 85 -2.64 21.01 15.28
C GLY A 85 -1.71 21.15 14.07
N LYS A 86 -0.91 20.12 13.73
CA LYS A 86 -0.07 20.15 12.52
C LYS A 86 -0.73 19.46 11.33
N VAL A 87 -0.79 20.16 10.20
CA VAL A 87 -1.30 19.63 8.93
C VAL A 87 -0.34 18.57 8.37
N HIS A 88 -0.85 17.37 8.05
CA HIS A 88 -0.08 16.30 7.42
C HIS A 88 0.17 16.61 5.96
N ASN A 89 1.45 16.57 5.55
CA ASN A 89 1.80 16.82 4.15
C ASN A 89 1.65 15.52 3.34
N ALA A 90 0.62 15.50 2.49
CA ALA A 90 0.32 14.43 1.55
C ALA A 90 0.48 14.89 0.09
N THR A 91 1.57 15.60 -0.23
CA THR A 91 1.83 16.12 -1.59
C THR A 91 2.85 15.30 -2.39
N TYR A 92 3.42 14.25 -1.79
CA TYR A 92 4.44 13.40 -2.41
C TYR A 92 4.31 11.96 -1.95
N TYR A 93 4.75 11.03 -2.80
CA TYR A 93 4.79 9.61 -2.44
C TYR A 93 5.72 9.38 -1.25
N ARG A 94 5.30 8.49 -0.36
CA ARG A 94 6.14 8.00 0.73
C ARG A 94 7.02 6.85 0.23
N PRO A 95 8.11 6.52 0.93
CA PRO A 95 8.99 5.43 0.54
C PRO A 95 8.22 4.11 0.33
N ARG A 96 8.76 3.24 -0.52
CA ARG A 96 8.27 1.86 -0.60
C ARG A 96 8.66 1.09 0.67
N CYS A 97 7.92 0.03 0.97
CA CYS A 97 8.39 -0.92 1.98
C CYS A 97 9.69 -1.56 1.50
N TRP A 98 10.57 -1.86 2.46
CA TRP A 98 11.79 -2.63 2.19
C TRP A 98 11.48 -3.93 1.46
N GLN A 99 12.25 -4.17 0.40
CA GLN A 99 12.05 -5.22 -0.57
C GLN A 99 13.35 -5.52 -1.31
N THR A 100 13.37 -6.62 -2.05
CA THR A 100 14.42 -6.87 -3.03
C THR A 100 14.28 -5.94 -4.24
N GLN A 101 15.38 -5.72 -4.96
CA GLN A 101 15.35 -4.84 -6.12
C GLN A 101 14.71 -5.54 -7.31
N ASP A 102 13.63 -4.97 -7.82
CA ASP A 102 12.98 -5.39 -9.07
C ASP A 102 13.68 -4.77 -10.29
N VAL A 103 14.03 -5.59 -11.27
CA VAL A 103 14.79 -5.13 -12.47
C VAL A 103 13.98 -4.16 -13.32
N LEU A 104 12.65 -4.33 -13.38
CA LEU A 104 11.77 -3.52 -14.23
C LEU A 104 11.34 -2.23 -13.52
N THR A 105 11.22 -2.27 -12.20
CA THR A 105 10.71 -1.19 -11.35
C THR A 105 11.59 -1.00 -10.11
N PRO A 106 12.87 -0.65 -10.27
CA PRO A 106 13.81 -0.54 -9.15
C PRO A 106 13.29 0.44 -8.11
N ALA A 107 13.38 0.04 -6.84
CA ALA A 107 12.98 0.88 -5.72
C ALA A 107 14.09 1.89 -5.43
N VAL A 108 13.78 3.17 -5.63
CA VAL A 108 14.72 4.28 -5.45
C VAL A 108 14.71 4.82 -4.01
N ASP A 109 13.59 4.63 -3.30
CA ASP A 109 13.39 5.09 -1.93
C ASP A 109 12.62 4.02 -1.15
N MET A 110 13.25 3.49 -0.09
CA MET A 110 12.70 2.41 0.75
C MET A 110 12.85 2.77 2.22
N ASP A 111 11.79 2.51 3.00
CA ASP A 111 11.77 2.70 4.44
C ASP A 111 10.86 1.62 5.07
N GLU A 112 11.04 1.35 6.36
CA GLU A 112 10.10 0.54 7.13
C GLU A 112 8.88 1.33 7.56
N ASP A 113 9.01 2.65 7.71
CA ASP A 113 7.86 3.54 7.76
C ASP A 113 7.26 3.67 6.34
N CYS A 114 6.48 2.65 5.97
CA CYS A 114 5.93 2.50 4.62
C CYS A 114 4.41 2.27 4.58
N LEU A 115 3.72 2.22 5.72
CA LEU A 115 2.27 1.93 5.80
C LEU A 115 1.41 3.15 5.44
N TYR A 116 1.47 3.52 4.16
CA TYR A 116 0.82 4.68 3.57
C TYR A 116 -0.11 4.30 2.42
N LEU A 117 -1.15 5.11 2.22
CA LEU A 117 -2.03 5.07 1.06
C LEU A 117 -2.01 6.40 0.32
N ASN A 118 -2.43 6.37 -0.94
CA ASN A 118 -2.63 7.53 -1.79
C ASN A 118 -4.09 7.57 -2.24
N VAL A 119 -4.65 8.77 -2.38
CA VAL A 119 -6.02 9.00 -2.81
C VAL A 119 -6.02 9.98 -3.98
N MET A 120 -6.65 9.59 -5.08
CA MET A 120 -6.92 10.43 -6.24
C MET A 120 -8.43 10.49 -6.45
N THR A 121 -9.02 11.68 -6.42
CA THR A 121 -10.48 11.89 -6.46
C THR A 121 -10.86 12.99 -7.44
N PRO A 122 -12.04 12.92 -8.10
CA PRO A 122 -12.49 14.01 -8.97
C PRO A 122 -12.77 15.28 -8.15
N ASN A 123 -13.30 15.11 -6.94
CA ASN A 123 -13.61 16.19 -6.00
C ASN A 123 -13.85 15.60 -4.59
N ILE A 124 -13.25 16.19 -3.56
CA ILE A 124 -13.42 15.77 -2.16
C ILE A 124 -14.86 15.90 -1.64
N THR A 125 -15.64 16.81 -2.22
CA THR A 125 -17.04 17.06 -1.81
C THR A 125 -18.06 16.17 -2.54
N GLY A 126 -17.61 15.40 -3.54
CA GLY A 126 -18.49 14.55 -4.35
C GLY A 126 -18.81 13.20 -3.69
N THR A 127 -19.70 12.45 -4.35
CA THR A 127 -19.99 11.05 -4.01
C THR A 127 -19.63 10.19 -5.23
N TYR A 128 -18.62 9.34 -5.09
CA TYR A 128 -18.07 8.56 -6.20
C TYR A 128 -17.83 7.10 -5.75
N PRO A 129 -17.93 6.11 -6.66
CA PRO A 129 -17.44 4.77 -6.38
C PRO A 129 -15.93 4.81 -6.10
N VAL A 130 -15.48 3.93 -5.20
CA VAL A 130 -14.07 3.86 -4.79
C VAL A 130 -13.46 2.58 -5.32
N MET A 131 -12.31 2.69 -5.96
CA MET A 131 -11.47 1.57 -6.36
C MET A 131 -10.17 1.58 -5.57
N VAL A 132 -9.95 0.53 -4.76
CA VAL A 132 -8.72 0.37 -3.95
C VAL A 132 -7.82 -0.65 -4.64
N PHE A 133 -6.67 -0.19 -5.11
CA PHE A 133 -5.70 -0.99 -5.83
C PHE A 133 -4.63 -1.57 -4.90
N ILE A 134 -4.46 -2.89 -4.98
CA ILE A 134 -3.45 -3.66 -4.27
C ILE A 134 -2.41 -4.12 -5.30
N HIS A 135 -1.17 -3.67 -5.15
CA HIS A 135 -0.11 -4.01 -6.09
C HIS A 135 0.36 -5.47 -5.94
N GLY A 136 0.85 -6.04 -7.05
CA GLY A 136 1.54 -7.33 -7.07
C GLY A 136 3.03 -7.22 -6.75
N GLY A 137 3.78 -8.25 -7.14
CA GLY A 137 5.23 -8.37 -6.91
C GLY A 137 5.59 -9.54 -5.99
N THR A 138 4.91 -10.68 -6.15
CA THR A 138 5.22 -11.96 -5.47
C THR A 138 5.37 -11.85 -3.95
N PHE A 139 4.70 -10.86 -3.34
CA PHE A 139 4.85 -10.49 -1.93
C PHE A 139 6.27 -10.08 -1.51
N THR A 140 7.24 -10.00 -2.42
CA THR A 140 8.64 -9.64 -2.16
C THR A 140 8.98 -8.23 -2.64
N THR A 141 8.32 -7.73 -3.69
CA THR A 141 8.56 -6.42 -4.31
C THR A 141 7.26 -5.71 -4.67
N GLY A 142 7.37 -4.48 -5.19
CA GLY A 142 6.27 -3.67 -5.69
C GLY A 142 6.12 -2.33 -4.98
N GLY A 143 5.13 -1.54 -5.40
CA GLY A 143 4.87 -0.25 -4.79
C GLY A 143 3.72 0.52 -5.42
N ALA A 144 3.01 1.27 -4.60
CA ALA A 144 1.88 2.11 -4.97
C ALA A 144 2.27 3.28 -5.91
N ASP A 145 3.53 3.73 -5.86
CA ASP A 145 4.08 4.81 -6.70
C ASP A 145 4.32 4.37 -8.15
N ILE A 146 4.51 3.07 -8.40
CA ILE A 146 4.57 2.48 -9.76
C ILE A 146 3.30 2.86 -10.53
N TYR A 147 2.17 2.90 -9.82
CA TYR A 147 0.85 3.25 -10.34
C TYR A 147 0.60 4.76 -10.20
N HIS A 148 1.48 5.52 -10.85
CA HIS A 148 1.57 6.98 -10.72
C HIS A 148 0.21 7.69 -10.85
N TRP A 149 -0.04 8.67 -9.99
CA TRP A 149 -1.33 9.35 -9.82
C TRP A 149 -1.84 9.99 -11.11
N LYS A 150 -0.94 10.49 -11.96
CA LYS A 150 -1.26 11.01 -13.31
C LYS A 150 -2.01 9.98 -14.17
N GLY A 151 -1.61 8.72 -14.10
CA GLY A 151 -2.27 7.61 -14.79
C GLY A 151 -3.64 7.33 -14.20
N ALA A 152 -3.76 7.30 -12.86
CA ALA A 152 -5.04 7.16 -12.18
C ALA A 152 -6.00 8.31 -12.56
N VAL A 153 -5.51 9.55 -12.59
CA VAL A 153 -6.29 10.73 -12.95
C VAL A 153 -6.85 10.59 -14.36
N ARG A 154 -5.98 10.30 -15.32
CA ARG A 154 -6.37 10.13 -16.73
C ARG A 154 -7.38 9.01 -16.94
N ASN A 155 -7.13 7.84 -16.34
CA ASN A 155 -7.83 6.62 -16.72
C ASN A 155 -9.13 6.39 -15.94
N LEU A 156 -9.20 6.83 -14.68
CA LEU A 156 -10.29 6.50 -13.76
C LEU A 156 -10.92 7.75 -13.12
N VAL A 157 -10.12 8.66 -12.58
CA VAL A 157 -10.64 9.85 -11.87
C VAL A 157 -11.40 10.78 -12.80
N SER A 158 -10.90 11.01 -14.01
CA SER A 158 -11.58 11.78 -15.06
C SER A 158 -12.96 11.23 -15.43
N ARG A 159 -13.26 9.98 -15.03
CA ARG A 159 -14.52 9.26 -15.27
C ARG A 159 -15.40 9.17 -14.01
N GLY A 160 -15.09 9.93 -12.96
CA GLY A 160 -15.90 9.98 -11.74
C GLY A 160 -15.64 8.83 -10.78
N VAL A 161 -14.40 8.35 -10.66
CA VAL A 161 -14.01 7.27 -9.73
C VAL A 161 -12.95 7.78 -8.76
N VAL A 162 -13.07 7.46 -7.48
CA VAL A 162 -11.98 7.64 -6.51
C VAL A 162 -11.05 6.45 -6.62
N VAL A 163 -9.76 6.70 -6.79
CA VAL A 163 -8.73 5.66 -6.84
C VAL A 163 -7.88 5.77 -5.58
N VAL A 164 -7.71 4.65 -4.90
CA VAL A 164 -6.82 4.51 -3.76
C VAL A 164 -5.72 3.52 -4.14
N THR A 165 -4.46 3.86 -3.90
CA THR A 165 -3.34 2.90 -4.02
C THR A 165 -2.66 2.77 -2.66
N ILE A 166 -2.26 1.56 -2.29
CA ILE A 166 -1.78 1.27 -0.94
C ILE A 166 -0.41 0.61 -0.98
N GLN A 167 0.41 0.89 0.02
CA GLN A 167 1.57 0.09 0.37
C GLN A 167 1.17 -0.96 1.40
N TYR A 168 1.93 -2.05 1.52
CA TYR A 168 1.83 -3.04 2.60
C TYR A 168 3.21 -3.68 2.80
N ARG A 169 3.51 -4.21 3.99
CA ARG A 169 4.82 -4.85 4.23
C ARG A 169 5.02 -6.04 3.30
N LEU A 170 6.22 -6.14 2.76
CA LEU A 170 6.66 -7.16 1.82
C LEU A 170 7.73 -8.03 2.46
N ALA A 171 8.14 -9.07 1.72
CA ALA A 171 9.31 -9.88 2.02
C ALA A 171 9.19 -10.54 3.41
N VAL A 172 10.33 -10.93 3.98
CA VAL A 172 10.48 -11.41 5.35
C VAL A 172 9.78 -10.52 6.39
N ILE A 173 9.75 -9.20 6.18
CA ILE A 173 9.13 -8.26 7.11
C ILE A 173 7.61 -8.45 7.15
N GLY A 174 6.97 -8.63 5.99
CA GLY A 174 5.53 -8.81 5.86
C GLY A 174 5.03 -10.25 6.03
N PHE A 175 5.84 -11.26 5.74
CA PHE A 175 5.34 -12.62 5.54
C PHE A 175 6.07 -13.71 6.35
N PHE A 176 7.21 -13.44 6.98
CA PHE A 176 7.85 -14.41 7.86
C PHE A 176 6.95 -14.77 9.07
N THR A 177 6.82 -16.05 9.44
CA THR A 177 6.06 -16.44 10.62
C THR A 177 6.64 -17.67 11.31
N THR A 178 6.51 -17.71 12.65
CA THR A 178 6.70 -18.93 13.46
C THR A 178 5.35 -19.49 13.96
N PHE A 179 4.24 -18.94 13.44
CA PHE A 179 2.86 -19.23 13.86
C PHE A 179 2.56 -18.91 15.32
N THR A 180 3.27 -17.93 15.89
CA THR A 180 3.09 -17.45 17.27
C THR A 180 2.72 -15.97 17.31
N GLU A 181 2.44 -15.44 18.51
CA GLU A 181 2.23 -14.01 18.73
C GLU A 181 3.49 -13.16 18.47
N THR A 182 4.69 -13.75 18.55
CA THR A 182 5.95 -13.04 18.28
C THR A 182 6.11 -12.74 16.79
N PHE A 183 5.73 -13.71 15.95
CA PHE A 183 5.77 -13.59 14.50
C PHE A 183 4.44 -14.02 13.91
N PRO A 184 3.37 -13.22 14.08
CA PRO A 184 2.05 -13.56 13.57
C PRO A 184 2.09 -13.70 12.05
N PRO A 185 1.41 -14.69 11.48
CA PRO A 185 1.32 -14.86 10.04
C PRO A 185 0.61 -13.69 9.35
N ASN A 186 0.82 -13.57 8.03
CA ASN A 186 0.06 -12.68 7.14
C ASN A 186 0.11 -11.18 7.47
N ARG A 187 1.17 -10.66 8.11
CA ARG A 187 1.23 -9.24 8.50
C ARG A 187 0.99 -8.30 7.32
N GLY A 188 1.56 -8.59 6.15
CA GLY A 188 1.28 -7.84 4.92
C GLY A 188 -0.20 -7.81 4.53
N LEU A 189 -0.95 -8.91 4.73
CA LEU A 189 -2.40 -8.91 4.50
C LEU A 189 -3.18 -8.17 5.59
N TYR A 190 -2.76 -8.26 6.85
CA TYR A 190 -3.32 -7.43 7.91
C TYR A 190 -3.07 -5.93 7.64
N ASP A 191 -1.94 -5.55 7.04
CA ASP A 191 -1.69 -4.18 6.61
C ASP A 191 -2.73 -3.73 5.56
N ILE A 192 -2.98 -4.57 4.55
CA ILE A 192 -4.01 -4.31 3.53
C ILE A 192 -5.40 -4.24 4.15
N GLN A 193 -5.75 -5.18 5.04
CA GLN A 193 -7.02 -5.22 5.73
C GLN A 193 -7.24 -3.98 6.61
N SER A 194 -6.19 -3.53 7.31
CA SER A 194 -6.21 -2.31 8.13
C SER A 194 -6.49 -1.05 7.28
N THR A 195 -6.09 -1.09 6.01
CA THR A 195 -6.41 -0.04 5.03
C THR A 195 -7.88 -0.11 4.59
N CYS A 196 -8.45 -1.31 4.48
CA CYS A 196 -9.75 -1.56 3.86
C CYS A 196 -10.98 -1.19 4.71
N LEU A 197 -10.83 -0.74 5.95
CA LEU A 197 -12.00 -0.42 6.76
C LEU A 197 -12.56 0.95 6.39
N HIS A 198 -13.70 0.96 5.71
CA HIS A 198 -14.78 1.95 5.65
C HIS A 198 -14.59 3.25 6.49
N SER A 199 -14.16 3.16 7.75
CA SER A 199 -13.80 4.29 8.62
C SER A 199 -12.64 5.16 8.09
N ARG A 200 -11.60 4.61 7.46
CA ARG A 200 -10.45 5.36 6.93
C ARG A 200 -10.83 6.25 5.77
N LEU A 201 -11.64 5.73 4.85
CA LEU A 201 -12.15 6.48 3.71
C LEU A 201 -13.24 7.46 4.16
N GLN A 202 -14.13 7.07 5.08
CA GLN A 202 -15.13 7.96 5.69
C GLN A 202 -14.57 9.21 6.34
N MET A 203 -13.32 9.15 6.76
CA MET A 203 -12.65 10.31 7.34
C MET A 203 -12.11 11.29 6.32
N PHE A 204 -11.86 10.84 5.08
CA PHE A 204 -11.41 11.69 3.99
C PHE A 204 -12.56 12.26 3.16
N PHE A 205 -13.66 11.52 3.05
CA PHE A 205 -14.88 11.99 2.40
C PHE A 205 -16.05 11.80 3.37
N GLU A 206 -16.58 12.90 3.92
CA GLU A 206 -17.74 12.89 4.83
C GLU A 206 -18.96 12.15 4.23
N SER A 207 -19.01 11.97 2.91
CA SER A 207 -20.04 11.27 2.13
C SER A 207 -19.79 9.77 1.89
N CYS A 208 -18.66 9.20 2.36
CA CYS A 208 -18.28 7.79 2.15
C CYS A 208 -19.21 6.74 2.75
N ALA A 209 -20.11 7.12 3.67
CA ALA A 209 -21.06 6.18 4.27
C ALA A 209 -22.00 5.50 3.25
N HIS A 210 -21.96 5.93 1.98
CA HIS A 210 -22.73 5.36 0.88
C HIS A 210 -21.86 4.84 -0.28
N PHE A 211 -20.54 4.66 -0.10
CA PHE A 211 -19.66 4.32 -1.21
C PHE A 211 -19.65 2.83 -1.54
N ARG A 212 -19.83 2.55 -2.84
CA ARG A 212 -19.55 1.26 -3.44
C ARG A 212 -18.04 1.10 -3.60
N ILE A 213 -17.44 0.39 -2.65
CA ILE A 213 -16.00 0.08 -2.64
C ILE A 213 -15.72 -1.19 -3.43
N THR A 214 -14.83 -1.09 -4.41
CA THR A 214 -14.25 -2.20 -5.17
C THR A 214 -12.78 -2.35 -4.81
N ILE A 215 -12.36 -3.50 -4.30
CA ILE A 215 -10.93 -3.82 -4.20
C ILE A 215 -10.49 -4.52 -5.49
N PHE A 216 -9.30 -4.19 -5.97
CA PHE A 216 -8.75 -4.82 -7.17
C PHE A 216 -7.23 -4.92 -7.12
N GLY A 217 -6.67 -5.92 -7.80
CA GLY A 217 -5.23 -6.17 -7.75
C GLY A 217 -4.77 -7.14 -8.83
N GLN A 218 -3.44 -7.18 -9.03
CA GLN A 218 -2.78 -7.99 -10.05
C GLN A 218 -1.72 -8.91 -9.44
N SER A 219 -1.60 -10.15 -9.92
CA SER A 219 -0.66 -11.16 -9.41
C SER A 219 -0.85 -11.35 -7.89
N ALA A 220 0.20 -11.19 -7.07
CA ALA A 220 0.10 -11.24 -5.61
C ALA A 220 -0.99 -10.30 -5.06
N GLY A 221 -1.21 -9.13 -5.67
CA GLY A 221 -2.32 -8.25 -5.29
C GLY A 221 -3.69 -8.80 -5.67
N GLY A 222 -3.79 -9.58 -6.75
CA GLY A 222 -4.99 -10.34 -7.11
C GLY A 222 -5.26 -11.49 -6.15
N THR A 223 -4.20 -12.18 -5.69
CA THR A 223 -4.25 -13.16 -4.61
C THR A 223 -4.74 -12.50 -3.32
N SER A 224 -4.17 -11.37 -2.90
CA SER A 224 -4.66 -10.62 -1.73
C SER A 224 -6.13 -10.24 -1.82
N VAL A 225 -6.62 -9.82 -3.01
CA VAL A 225 -8.06 -9.56 -3.22
C VAL A 225 -8.89 -10.83 -3.02
N SER A 226 -8.40 -11.98 -3.49
CA SER A 226 -9.02 -13.28 -3.26
C SER A 226 -9.07 -13.60 -1.77
N ASP A 227 -7.96 -13.50 -1.05
CA ASP A 227 -7.88 -13.84 0.37
C ASP A 227 -8.78 -12.93 1.23
N LEU A 228 -8.80 -11.64 0.93
CA LEU A 228 -9.72 -10.68 1.58
C LEU A 228 -11.19 -11.04 1.32
N SER A 229 -11.53 -11.61 0.16
CA SER A 229 -12.90 -12.01 -0.14
C SER A 229 -13.37 -13.24 0.66
N LEU A 230 -12.42 -14.07 1.08
CA LEU A 230 -12.64 -15.27 1.88
C LEU A 230 -12.53 -14.99 3.39
N SER A 231 -11.77 -13.96 3.78
CA SER A 231 -11.51 -13.64 5.17
C SER A 231 -12.77 -13.19 5.92
N PRO A 232 -13.13 -13.81 7.06
CA PRO A 232 -14.20 -13.31 7.91
C PRO A 232 -13.90 -11.91 8.48
N LEU A 233 -12.62 -11.57 8.64
CA LEU A 233 -12.17 -10.27 9.16
C LEU A 233 -12.31 -9.13 8.15
N ALA A 234 -12.57 -9.43 6.88
CA ALA A 234 -12.78 -8.45 5.82
C ALA A 234 -14.24 -8.39 5.35
N ARG A 235 -15.14 -9.15 5.99
CA ARG A 235 -16.57 -9.16 5.68
C ARG A 235 -17.19 -7.78 5.89
N GLY A 236 -17.84 -7.27 4.85
CA GLY A 236 -18.52 -5.96 4.87
C GLY A 236 -17.60 -4.76 4.68
N LEU A 237 -16.29 -4.96 4.45
CA LEU A 237 -15.36 -3.85 4.22
C LEU A 237 -15.45 -3.29 2.79
N PHE A 238 -15.78 -4.14 1.82
CA PHE A 238 -15.95 -3.79 0.42
C PHE A 238 -17.17 -4.50 -0.19
N HIS A 239 -17.52 -4.12 -1.41
CA HIS A 239 -18.73 -4.57 -2.10
C HIS A 239 -18.44 -5.38 -3.36
N GLN A 240 -17.26 -5.18 -3.96
CA GLN A 240 -16.88 -5.79 -5.24
C GLN A 240 -15.40 -6.11 -5.24
N THR A 241 -15.03 -7.12 -6.02
CA THR A 241 -13.66 -7.57 -6.21
C THR A 241 -13.33 -7.63 -7.71
N ILE A 242 -12.08 -7.33 -8.06
CA ILE A 242 -11.53 -7.62 -9.39
C ILE A 242 -10.15 -8.24 -9.20
N GLN A 243 -10.04 -9.52 -9.53
CA GLN A 243 -8.81 -10.31 -9.40
C GLN A 243 -8.18 -10.46 -10.79
N THR A 244 -6.98 -9.94 -10.99
CA THR A 244 -6.28 -10.04 -12.28
C THR A 244 -5.05 -10.93 -12.17
N SER A 245 -5.12 -12.11 -12.78
CA SER A 245 -4.02 -13.10 -12.79
C SER A 245 -3.47 -13.43 -11.38
N GLY A 246 -4.36 -13.57 -10.39
CA GLY A 246 -4.04 -14.00 -9.04
C GLY A 246 -5.30 -14.54 -8.36
N SER A 247 -5.14 -15.57 -7.52
CA SER A 247 -6.21 -16.27 -6.83
C SER A 247 -5.66 -16.89 -5.55
N SER A 248 -6.50 -17.03 -4.53
CA SER A 248 -6.16 -17.71 -3.26
C SER A 248 -5.90 -19.20 -3.45
N ILE A 249 -6.39 -19.79 -4.54
CA ILE A 249 -6.16 -21.20 -4.91
C ILE A 249 -4.83 -21.35 -5.69
N GLN A 250 -4.24 -20.24 -6.14
CA GLN A 250 -2.96 -20.24 -6.86
C GLN A 250 -1.82 -20.19 -5.83
N GLU A 251 -0.90 -21.17 -5.90
CA GLU A 251 0.26 -21.35 -5.01
C GLU A 251 -0.02 -21.86 -3.58
N ILE A 252 -0.87 -22.88 -3.45
CA ILE A 252 -0.62 -23.92 -2.43
C ILE A 252 0.41 -24.90 -3.02
N GLU A 253 1.63 -24.45 -3.29
CA GLU A 253 2.76 -25.39 -3.41
C GLU A 253 3.21 -25.76 -2.00
N THR A 254 2.37 -26.57 -1.34
CA THR A 254 2.78 -27.39 -0.21
C THR A 254 3.85 -28.35 -0.70
N ILE A 255 5.12 -27.97 -0.54
CA ILE A 255 6.17 -28.96 -0.35
C ILE A 255 6.25 -29.16 1.17
N ASP A 256 5.23 -29.83 1.73
CA ASP A 256 5.13 -30.27 3.13
C ASP A 256 5.82 -29.38 4.18
N ASP A 257 5.14 -28.36 4.71
CA ASP A 257 5.37 -28.06 6.14
C ASP A 257 4.11 -27.54 6.84
N PRO A 258 3.55 -28.31 7.79
CA PRO A 258 2.51 -27.83 8.68
C PRO A 258 2.93 -26.66 9.61
N ARG A 259 4.20 -26.19 9.62
CA ARG A 259 4.69 -25.09 10.49
C ARG A 259 5.82 -24.17 9.93
N GLY A 260 6.19 -24.23 8.65
CA GLY A 260 7.05 -23.19 8.03
C GLY A 260 8.49 -23.54 7.65
N SER A 261 8.70 -24.46 6.70
CA SER A 261 10.03 -24.90 6.27
C SER A 261 10.79 -23.79 5.55
N ILE A 262 10.09 -22.99 4.74
CA ILE A 262 10.61 -21.74 4.17
C ILE A 262 10.98 -20.74 5.26
N HIS A 263 10.16 -20.61 6.31
CA HIS A 263 10.42 -19.70 7.41
C HIS A 263 11.64 -20.17 8.23
N GLN A 264 11.75 -21.46 8.52
CA GLN A 264 12.89 -22.07 9.19
C GLN A 264 14.17 -21.86 8.37
N ALA A 265 14.17 -22.22 7.09
CA ALA A 265 15.31 -22.04 6.20
C ALA A 265 15.73 -20.57 6.13
N ARG A 266 14.76 -19.64 6.03
CA ARG A 266 15.05 -18.20 6.02
C ARG A 266 15.63 -17.73 7.36
N ALA A 267 15.12 -18.23 8.49
CA ALA A 267 15.66 -17.91 9.80
C ALA A 267 17.11 -18.39 9.96
N GLU A 268 17.43 -19.61 9.51
CA GLU A 268 18.80 -20.18 9.54
C GLU A 268 19.77 -19.44 8.61
N GLN A 269 19.28 -18.87 7.50
CA GLN A 269 20.10 -18.06 6.59
C GLN A 269 20.44 -16.67 7.18
N ILE A 270 19.45 -16.01 7.78
CA ILE A 270 19.62 -14.66 8.34
C ILE A 270 20.34 -14.71 9.68
N CYS A 271 20.03 -15.71 10.50
CA CYS A 271 20.49 -15.83 11.89
C CYS A 271 21.32 -17.10 12.08
N PRO A 272 22.41 -17.05 12.86
CA PRO A 272 23.20 -18.24 13.20
C PRO A 272 22.49 -19.10 14.27
N ILE A 273 21.31 -19.61 13.92
CA ILE A 273 20.45 -20.45 14.75
C ILE A 273 20.06 -21.69 13.96
N ASP A 274 19.74 -22.78 14.66
CA ASP A 274 19.05 -23.92 14.06
C ASP A 274 17.51 -23.76 14.17
N SER A 275 16.78 -24.59 13.45
CA SER A 275 15.31 -24.69 13.49
C SER A 275 14.76 -25.64 14.57
N THR A 276 15.58 -26.10 15.51
CA THR A 276 15.08 -26.95 16.63
C THR A 276 14.09 -26.18 17.50
N ASP A 277 13.08 -26.83 18.08
CA ASP A 277 12.08 -26.16 18.93
C ASP A 277 11.38 -24.96 18.26
N TRP A 278 11.15 -25.02 16.94
CA TRP A 278 10.46 -23.98 16.17
C TRP A 278 9.08 -23.63 16.76
N GLY A 279 8.81 -22.33 16.93
CA GLY A 279 7.59 -21.81 17.55
C GLY A 279 7.60 -21.86 19.09
N SER A 280 8.70 -22.29 19.73
CA SER A 280 8.88 -22.10 21.17
C SER A 280 9.21 -20.64 21.50
N LEU A 281 8.83 -20.19 22.70
CA LEU A 281 9.11 -18.83 23.17
C LEU A 281 10.61 -18.48 23.12
N ASP A 282 11.46 -19.42 23.53
CA ASP A 282 12.92 -19.21 23.52
C ASP A 282 13.47 -19.10 22.10
N LYS A 283 12.98 -19.91 21.16
CA LYS A 283 13.39 -19.83 19.75
C LYS A 283 12.91 -18.52 19.12
N ASP A 284 11.65 -18.17 19.33
CA ASP A 284 11.07 -16.91 18.85
C ASP A 284 11.84 -15.70 19.36
N GLN A 285 12.18 -15.66 20.64
CA GLN A 285 12.93 -14.54 21.22
C GLN A 285 14.35 -14.47 20.64
N ALA A 286 14.99 -15.60 20.36
CA ALA A 286 16.29 -15.65 19.70
C ALA A 286 16.22 -15.10 18.27
N ILE A 287 15.21 -15.51 17.49
CA ILE A 287 14.95 -15.00 16.13
C ILE A 287 14.68 -13.50 16.18
N LEU A 288 13.77 -13.05 17.06
CA LEU A 288 13.41 -11.64 17.20
C LEU A 288 14.61 -10.76 17.56
N ASN A 289 15.43 -11.20 18.51
CA ASN A 289 16.65 -10.47 18.89
C ASN A 289 17.64 -10.36 17.72
N CYS A 290 17.76 -11.39 16.90
CA CYS A 290 18.58 -11.36 15.69
C CYS A 290 17.99 -10.41 14.64
N PHE A 291 16.71 -10.56 14.30
CA PHE A 291 16.04 -9.76 13.28
C PHE A 291 15.92 -8.27 13.67
N LEU A 292 15.80 -7.93 14.95
CA LEU A 292 15.79 -6.53 15.40
C LEU A 292 17.19 -5.88 15.35
N ARG A 293 18.27 -6.67 15.35
CA ARG A 293 19.64 -6.16 15.21
C ARG A 293 20.04 -5.94 13.77
N ALA A 294 19.51 -6.76 12.86
CA ALA A 294 19.76 -6.62 11.43
C ALA A 294 19.04 -5.38 10.86
N THR A 295 19.70 -4.73 9.91
CA THR A 295 19.09 -3.69 9.09
C THR A 295 18.04 -4.29 8.16
N PRO A 296 17.02 -3.53 7.72
CA PRO A 296 16.02 -4.06 6.79
C PRO A 296 16.65 -4.61 5.51
N GLU A 297 17.68 -3.93 4.98
CA GLU A 297 18.43 -4.34 3.79
C GLU A 297 19.05 -5.74 3.96
N GLU A 298 19.71 -5.98 5.09
CA GLU A 298 20.33 -7.28 5.38
C GLU A 298 19.31 -8.43 5.40
N ILE A 299 18.12 -8.20 5.98
CA ILE A 299 17.11 -9.26 6.12
C ILE A 299 16.42 -9.52 4.77
N VAL A 300 16.08 -8.48 4.00
CA VAL A 300 15.41 -8.66 2.69
C VAL A 300 16.36 -9.19 1.61
N ALA A 301 17.68 -9.04 1.75
CA ALA A 301 18.66 -9.54 0.78
C ALA A 301 18.55 -11.06 0.53
N PHE A 302 18.01 -11.80 1.49
CA PHE A 302 17.80 -13.24 1.38
C PHE A 302 16.59 -13.60 0.51
N ASP A 303 15.63 -12.69 0.28
CA ASP A 303 14.43 -12.92 -0.53
C ASP A 303 14.67 -12.84 -2.05
N THR A 304 15.84 -13.30 -2.49
CA THR A 304 16.30 -13.31 -3.88
C THR A 304 16.34 -14.71 -4.52
N ASP A 305 16.11 -15.76 -3.73
CA ASP A 305 16.04 -17.16 -4.18
C ASP A 305 14.62 -17.58 -4.60
N ASN A 306 14.46 -18.81 -5.10
CA ASN A 306 13.15 -19.33 -5.54
C ASN A 306 12.17 -19.64 -4.38
N LEU A 307 12.45 -19.16 -3.17
CA LEU A 307 11.56 -19.33 -2.02
C LEU A 307 10.51 -18.21 -2.06
N SER A 308 9.32 -18.54 -2.56
CA SER A 308 8.19 -17.61 -2.61
C SER A 308 7.48 -17.51 -1.25
N TRP A 309 7.23 -16.28 -0.80
CA TRP A 309 6.33 -16.04 0.33
C TRP A 309 4.90 -16.37 -0.08
N ASN A 310 4.21 -17.14 0.76
CA ASN A 310 2.81 -17.49 0.58
C ASN A 310 1.96 -16.99 1.74
N VAL A 311 0.66 -16.91 1.49
CA VAL A 311 -0.31 -16.60 2.54
C VAL A 311 -0.53 -17.85 3.39
N ALA A 312 -0.48 -17.67 4.71
CA ALA A 312 -0.63 -18.74 5.68
C ALA A 312 -2.09 -18.90 6.14
N ILE A 313 -2.49 -20.12 6.50
CA ILE A 313 -3.75 -20.38 7.19
C ILE A 313 -3.51 -20.13 8.67
N ASP A 314 -4.02 -19.02 9.18
CA ASP A 314 -3.73 -18.52 10.54
C ASP A 314 -4.86 -18.78 11.55
N GLY A 315 -5.98 -19.34 11.11
CA GLY A 315 -7.15 -19.57 11.97
C GLY A 315 -7.97 -18.31 12.23
N ALA A 316 -7.56 -17.14 11.71
CA ALA A 316 -8.19 -15.85 11.98
C ALA A 316 -8.47 -15.07 10.68
N PHE A 317 -7.42 -14.60 9.99
CA PHE A 317 -7.56 -13.95 8.69
C PHE A 317 -8.00 -14.94 7.62
N LEU A 318 -7.34 -16.10 7.53
CA LEU A 318 -7.78 -17.27 6.77
C LEU A 318 -7.99 -18.43 7.77
N PRO A 319 -9.24 -18.70 8.15
CA PRO A 319 -9.53 -19.73 9.15
C PRO A 319 -9.40 -21.16 8.63
N ASP A 320 -9.38 -21.35 7.32
CA ASP A 320 -9.27 -22.65 6.67
C ASP A 320 -8.62 -22.47 5.28
N TYR A 321 -8.35 -23.58 4.60
CA TYR A 321 -7.94 -23.60 3.21
C TYR A 321 -8.95 -22.86 2.31
N PRO A 322 -8.49 -22.08 1.33
CA PRO A 322 -9.37 -21.31 0.44
C PRO A 322 -10.51 -22.10 -0.21
N GLU A 323 -10.29 -23.37 -0.53
CA GLU A 323 -11.29 -24.29 -1.10
C GLU A 323 -12.47 -24.56 -0.16
N ASN A 324 -12.24 -24.46 1.15
CA ASN A 324 -13.26 -24.66 2.19
C ASN A 324 -14.02 -23.38 2.54
N LEU A 325 -13.50 -22.21 2.12
CA LEU A 325 -14.07 -20.89 2.44
C LEU A 325 -14.97 -20.31 1.35
N ALA A 326 -14.88 -20.84 0.13
CA ALA A 326 -15.51 -20.31 -1.08
C ALA A 326 -17.02 -20.54 -1.19
#